data_AF-A0A453NZQ7-F1
#
_entry.id   AF-A0A453NZQ7-F1
#
_cell.length_a   1.000
_cell.length_b   1.000
_cell.length_c   1.000
_cell.angle_alpha   90.00
_cell.angle_beta   90.00
_cell.angle_gamma   90.00
#
_symmetry.space_group_name_H-M   'P 1'
#
loop_
_entity.id
_entity.type
_entity.pdbx_description
1 polymer ?
#
loop_
_entity_poly.entity_id
_entity_poly.type
_entity_poly.pdbx_seq_one_letter_code
_entity_poly.pdbx_strand_id
1 'polypeptide(L)'
;QARQKATAKLAADAQKAAYEAAQKEAAEKEAAKSRAEAVSTSSQIPQNSVAHATMATSTEIKSELPGIKIYADSSALEAESRRRTLHDQVPSNIYLSKEYSRYDRQIGKSISKLMPTTDSVKARASELIKALDGQDCPRPIACRLFADKMISIVKSRNPTDKTFGKLAFACGYVMLLVTNQVPDAMDYLLAEFNKVCMYTVPKHLHALNAQARNTDYFRLIGYQEEDGKLQSTEKYLVNVVAYVKLYAAMVQTEIKGVRHPHGLAEGWKWLAMFLNTLPAIPATAFALHAFLKVAGFALHKKYGSQFMKILDVISRHFIPALKAQGSKVHPEAINNLQNYLNDKIYLEEPEGQYLAQQLLSKMFL
;
A
#
# COMPACT_ATOMS: atom_id res chain seq x y z
N GLN A 1 23.34 -34.43 14.65
CA GLN A 1 22.85 -33.28 13.87
C GLN A 1 21.52 -33.53 13.14
N ALA A 2 21.33 -34.61 12.37
CA ALA A 2 20.04 -34.87 11.68
C ALA A 2 18.85 -35.08 12.63
N ARG A 3 19.04 -35.81 13.74
CA ARG A 3 18.00 -36.00 14.77
C ARG A 3 17.59 -34.71 15.49
N GLN A 4 18.51 -33.77 15.69
CA GLN A 4 18.23 -32.47 16.33
C GLN A 4 17.46 -31.51 15.40
N LYS A 5 17.68 -31.58 14.08
CA LYS A 5 16.88 -30.82 13.10
C LYS A 5 15.46 -31.37 12.95
N ALA A 6 15.29 -32.69 13.05
CA ALA A 6 13.98 -33.33 13.02
C ALA A 6 13.13 -32.99 14.25
N THR A 7 13.72 -32.98 15.45
CA THR A 7 13.02 -32.58 16.68
C THR A 7 12.67 -31.09 16.70
N ALA A 8 13.54 -30.22 16.17
CA ALA A 8 13.24 -28.79 16.05
C ALA A 8 12.07 -28.50 15.08
N LYS A 9 11.98 -29.26 13.98
CA LYS A 9 10.86 -29.13 13.02
C LYS A 9 9.54 -29.60 13.63
N LEU A 10 9.54 -30.73 14.34
CA LEU A 10 8.35 -31.22 15.06
C LEU A 10 7.88 -30.26 16.15
N ALA A 11 8.80 -29.59 16.85
CA ALA A 11 8.47 -28.57 17.84
C ALA A 11 7.85 -27.31 17.21
N ALA A 12 8.35 -26.89 16.05
CA ALA A 12 7.80 -25.74 15.31
C ALA A 12 6.41 -26.04 14.73
N ASP A 13 6.21 -27.25 14.20
CA ASP A 13 4.90 -27.70 13.69
C ASP A 13 3.88 -27.84 14.83
N ALA A 14 4.30 -28.31 16.01
CA ALA A 14 3.46 -28.36 17.20
C ALA A 14 3.09 -26.96 17.73
N GLN A 15 4.02 -26.00 17.73
CA GLN A 15 3.72 -24.61 18.09
C GLN A 15 2.76 -23.95 17.10
N LYS A 16 2.91 -24.22 15.80
CA LYS A 16 1.99 -23.72 14.77
C LYS A 16 0.58 -24.29 14.94
N ALA A 17 0.46 -25.60 15.17
CA ALA A 17 -0.83 -26.24 15.42
C ALA A 17 -1.50 -25.74 16.71
N ALA A 18 -0.73 -25.52 17.78
CA ALA A 18 -1.23 -24.94 19.03
C ALA A 18 -1.72 -23.50 18.84
N TYR A 19 -1.03 -22.71 18.02
CA TYR A 19 -1.43 -21.33 17.70
C TYR A 19 -2.70 -21.29 16.84
N GLU A 20 -2.83 -22.15 15.83
CA GLU A 20 -4.04 -22.27 15.00
C GLU A 20 -5.24 -22.77 15.82
N ALA A 21 -5.03 -23.72 16.74
CA ALA A 21 -6.06 -24.17 17.67
C ALA A 21 -6.51 -23.05 18.62
N ALA A 22 -5.58 -22.26 19.16
CA ALA A 22 -5.88 -21.12 20.02
C ALA A 22 -6.66 -20.02 19.28
N GLN A 23 -6.38 -19.79 17.99
CA GLN A 23 -7.16 -18.85 17.17
C GLN A 23 -8.58 -19.36 16.92
N LYS A 24 -8.75 -20.66 16.68
CA LYS A 24 -10.07 -21.27 16.48
C LYS A 24 -10.91 -21.21 17.77
N GLU A 25 -10.31 -21.53 18.91
CA GLU A 25 -10.97 -21.45 20.21
C GLU A 25 -11.32 -19.98 20.59
N ALA A 26 -10.45 -19.02 20.26
CA ALA A 26 -10.75 -17.61 20.46
C ALA A 26 -11.91 -17.13 19.56
N ALA A 27 -11.99 -17.60 18.32
CA ALA A 27 -13.09 -17.30 17.41
C ALA A 27 -14.42 -17.90 17.89
N GLU A 28 -14.40 -19.12 18.44
CA GLU A 28 -15.58 -19.77 19.02
C GLU A 28 -16.05 -19.06 20.31
N LYS A 29 -15.12 -18.63 21.17
CA LYS A 29 -15.45 -17.83 22.37
C LYS A 29 -16.00 -16.45 22.02
N GLU A 30 -15.50 -15.82 20.96
CA GLU A 30 -15.99 -14.52 20.48
C GLU A 30 -17.37 -14.64 19.83
N ALA A 31 -17.62 -15.72 19.08
CA ALA A 31 -18.96 -16.04 18.56
C ALA A 31 -19.97 -16.31 19.69
N ALA A 32 -19.55 -16.99 20.77
CA ALA A 32 -20.39 -17.19 21.95
C ALA A 32 -20.68 -15.89 22.70
N LYS A 33 -19.69 -15.01 22.86
CA LYS A 33 -19.84 -13.70 23.54
C LYS A 33 -20.76 -12.76 22.75
N SER A 34 -20.60 -12.72 21.42
CA SER A 34 -21.47 -11.95 20.52
C SER A 34 -22.93 -12.41 20.60
N ARG A 35 -23.15 -13.72 20.77
CA ARG A 35 -24.49 -14.30 20.90
C ARG A 35 -25.13 -13.97 22.26
N ALA A 36 -24.34 -13.86 23.32
CA ALA A 36 -24.80 -13.46 24.65
C ALA A 36 -25.12 -11.94 24.75
N GLU A 37 -24.31 -11.10 24.09
CA GLU A 37 -24.54 -9.65 24.03
C GLU A 37 -25.77 -9.30 23.17
N ALA A 38 -26.03 -10.03 22.09
CA ALA A 38 -27.23 -9.86 21.27
C ALA A 38 -28.54 -10.19 22.01
N VAL A 39 -28.51 -11.14 22.95
CA VAL A 39 -29.68 -11.50 23.78
C VAL A 39 -29.90 -10.47 24.90
N SER A 40 -28.84 -9.82 25.38
CA SER A 40 -28.90 -8.86 26.49
C SER A 40 -29.32 -7.44 26.07
N THR A 41 -29.15 -7.09 24.78
CA THR A 41 -29.40 -5.72 24.28
C THR A 41 -30.86 -5.51 23.80
N SER A 42 -31.72 -6.53 23.87
CA SER A 42 -33.13 -6.43 23.48
C SER A 42 -34.03 -5.78 24.55
N SER A 43 -33.49 -5.36 25.70
CA SER A 43 -34.28 -4.73 26.75
C SER A 43 -33.57 -3.48 27.29
N GLN A 44 -34.24 -2.34 27.14
CA GLN A 44 -34.00 -1.04 27.77
C GLN A 44 -33.19 0.00 26.95
N ILE A 45 -33.92 0.82 26.21
CA ILE A 45 -33.57 2.22 25.89
C ILE A 45 -34.13 3.08 27.04
N PRO A 46 -33.34 4.01 27.62
CA PRO A 46 -33.75 5.41 27.55
C PRO A 46 -32.64 6.39 27.15
N GLN A 47 -33.10 7.49 26.56
CA GLN A 47 -32.40 8.65 26.02
C GLN A 47 -31.67 9.49 27.10
N ASN A 48 -30.44 9.95 26.83
CA ASN A 48 -30.06 11.38 26.74
C ASN A 48 -28.54 11.65 26.85
N SER A 49 -28.13 12.72 26.16
CA SER A 49 -26.92 13.56 26.36
C SER A 49 -25.60 13.01 25.77
N VAL A 50 -24.71 13.75 25.09
CA VAL A 50 -24.53 15.18 24.78
C VAL A 50 -23.83 15.27 23.41
N ALA A 51 -24.25 16.23 22.59
CA ALA A 51 -23.65 16.55 21.30
C ALA A 51 -22.38 17.40 21.46
N HIS A 52 -21.26 16.96 20.89
CA HIS A 52 -20.42 17.73 19.96
C HIS A 52 -19.24 16.88 19.48
N ALA A 53 -19.36 16.29 18.29
CA ALA A 53 -18.23 15.95 17.44
C ALA A 53 -18.73 15.95 15.99
N THR A 54 -18.04 16.74 15.17
CA THR A 54 -18.30 17.07 13.78
C THR A 54 -18.72 15.84 12.96
N MET A 55 -19.88 15.93 12.31
CA MET A 55 -20.40 14.91 11.42
C MET A 55 -19.46 14.72 10.22
N ALA A 56 -18.69 13.63 10.23
CA ALA A 56 -18.29 12.99 8.99
C ALA A 56 -19.50 12.17 8.53
N THR A 57 -20.13 12.58 7.43
CA THR A 57 -21.12 11.79 6.72
C THR A 57 -20.43 10.53 6.19
N SER A 58 -20.49 9.46 6.98
CA SER A 58 -20.11 8.11 6.57
C SER A 58 -21.14 7.61 5.56
N THR A 59 -20.94 7.91 4.28
CA THR A 59 -21.76 7.32 3.22
C THR A 59 -21.41 5.83 3.17
N GLU A 60 -22.30 4.97 3.69
CA GLU A 60 -22.13 3.52 3.59
C GLU A 60 -22.27 3.09 2.12
N ILE A 61 -21.14 2.97 1.44
CA ILE A 61 -21.09 2.44 0.08
C ILE A 61 -21.24 0.92 0.18
N LYS A 62 -22.45 0.43 -0.12
CA LYS A 62 -22.78 -1.00 -0.14
C LYS A 62 -21.87 -1.72 -1.14
N SER A 63 -21.19 -2.77 -0.71
CA SER A 63 -20.37 -3.61 -1.58
C SER A 63 -21.25 -4.48 -2.50
N GLU A 64 -20.72 -4.83 -3.66
CA GLU A 64 -21.33 -5.81 -4.59
C GLU A 64 -21.28 -7.26 -4.06
N LEU A 65 -20.60 -7.51 -2.94
CA LEU A 65 -20.41 -8.84 -2.36
C LEU A 65 -21.13 -8.97 -1.02
N PRO A 66 -22.10 -9.90 -0.88
CA PRO A 66 -22.84 -10.09 0.36
C PRO A 66 -21.90 -10.29 1.57
N GLY A 67 -22.09 -9.49 2.62
CA GLY A 67 -21.33 -9.64 3.87
C GLY A 67 -19.95 -8.98 3.89
N ILE A 68 -19.59 -8.12 2.92
CA ILE A 68 -18.37 -7.30 2.98
C ILE A 68 -18.72 -5.83 3.27
N LYS A 69 -18.11 -5.26 4.31
CA LYS A 69 -18.17 -3.82 4.61
C LYS A 69 -16.97 -3.09 3.99
N ILE A 70 -17.22 -1.98 3.31
CA ILE A 70 -16.20 -1.13 2.69
C ILE A 70 -15.95 0.09 3.57
N TYR A 71 -14.68 0.39 3.83
CA TYR A 71 -14.20 1.61 4.47
C TYR A 71 -13.36 2.38 3.46
N ALA A 72 -13.89 3.50 2.97
CA ALA A 72 -13.18 4.41 2.06
C ALA A 72 -13.95 5.73 1.98
N ASP A 73 -13.24 6.78 1.56
CA ASP A 73 -13.88 8.02 1.14
C ASP A 73 -14.56 7.84 -0.22
N SER A 74 -15.71 8.49 -0.44
CA SER A 74 -16.43 8.44 -1.72
C SER A 74 -15.56 8.88 -2.91
N SER A 75 -14.78 9.95 -2.75
CA SER A 75 -13.91 10.48 -3.81
C SER A 75 -12.77 9.52 -4.17
N ALA A 76 -12.27 8.77 -3.18
CA ALA A 76 -11.28 7.71 -3.38
C ALA A 76 -11.85 6.54 -4.20
N LEU A 77 -13.07 6.10 -3.90
CA LEU A 77 -13.73 5.04 -4.67
C LEU A 77 -14.05 5.45 -6.10
N GLU A 78 -14.50 6.69 -6.30
CA GLU A 78 -14.74 7.22 -7.64
C GLU A 78 -13.45 7.29 -8.46
N ALA A 79 -12.35 7.77 -7.86
CA ALA A 79 -11.05 7.81 -8.51
C ALA A 79 -10.54 6.41 -8.86
N GLU A 80 -10.69 5.45 -7.95
CA GLU A 80 -10.36 4.04 -8.22
C GLU A 80 -11.19 3.47 -9.37
N SER A 81 -12.51 3.70 -9.36
CA SER A 81 -13.42 3.21 -10.40
C SER A 81 -13.05 3.76 -11.78
N ARG A 82 -12.85 5.09 -11.90
CA ARG A 82 -12.42 5.71 -13.16
C ARG A 82 -11.11 5.11 -13.69
N ARG A 83 -10.11 4.94 -12.83
CA ARG A 83 -8.81 4.36 -13.19
C ARG A 83 -8.92 2.90 -13.59
N ARG A 84 -9.77 2.13 -12.91
CA ARG A 84 -10.06 0.74 -13.25
C ARG A 84 -10.72 0.64 -14.63
N THR A 85 -11.74 1.46 -14.90
CA THR A 85 -12.40 1.51 -16.21
C THR A 85 -11.40 1.83 -17.33
N LEU A 86 -10.53 2.82 -17.14
CA LEU A 86 -9.47 3.13 -18.11
C LEU A 86 -8.52 1.95 -18.33
N HIS A 87 -8.09 1.31 -17.24
CA HIS A 87 -7.17 0.20 -17.28
C HIS A 87 -7.77 -1.01 -18.01
N ASP A 88 -9.05 -1.31 -17.77
CA ASP A 88 -9.75 -2.48 -18.32
C ASP A 88 -10.13 -2.34 -19.80
N GLN A 89 -10.01 -1.15 -20.39
CA GLN A 89 -10.09 -0.95 -21.84
C GLN A 89 -9.00 -1.73 -22.61
N VAL A 90 -7.88 -2.04 -21.95
CA VAL A 90 -6.81 -2.86 -22.51
C VAL A 90 -6.90 -4.26 -21.90
N PRO A 91 -7.05 -5.33 -22.71
CA PRO A 91 -7.13 -6.70 -22.20
C PRO A 91 -5.94 -7.09 -21.32
N SER A 92 -6.20 -7.81 -20.23
CA SER A 92 -5.15 -8.24 -19.30
C SER A 92 -4.12 -9.17 -19.93
N ASN A 93 -4.54 -9.97 -20.91
CA ASN A 93 -3.71 -10.91 -21.66
C ASN A 93 -2.99 -10.30 -22.87
N ILE A 94 -3.01 -8.97 -23.03
CA ILE A 94 -2.44 -8.29 -24.21
C ILE A 94 -0.96 -8.63 -24.45
N TYR A 95 -0.20 -8.91 -23.38
CA TYR A 95 1.21 -9.31 -23.42
C TYR A 95 1.46 -10.69 -24.08
N LEU A 96 0.42 -11.54 -24.20
CA LEU A 96 0.50 -12.83 -24.88
C LEU A 96 0.42 -12.69 -26.40
N SER A 97 -0.05 -11.55 -26.91
CA SER A 97 0.02 -11.27 -28.34
C SER A 97 1.48 -11.23 -28.78
N LYS A 98 1.78 -11.88 -29.92
CA LYS A 98 3.15 -11.89 -30.47
C LYS A 98 3.66 -10.47 -30.75
N GLU A 99 2.76 -9.59 -31.18
CA GLU A 99 3.02 -8.18 -31.46
C GLU A 99 3.44 -7.42 -30.18
N TYR A 100 2.63 -7.49 -29.11
CA TYR A 100 2.89 -6.69 -27.92
C TYR A 100 3.89 -7.31 -26.93
N SER A 101 4.16 -8.62 -27.06
CA SER A 101 5.18 -9.30 -26.24
C SER A 101 6.59 -8.70 -26.43
N ARG A 102 6.90 -8.19 -27.63
CA ARG A 102 8.19 -7.52 -27.88
C ARG A 102 8.33 -6.24 -27.05
N TYR A 103 7.29 -5.41 -27.00
CA TYR A 103 7.28 -4.18 -26.19
C TYR A 103 7.34 -4.50 -24.70
N ASP A 104 6.55 -5.47 -24.24
CA ASP A 104 6.55 -5.92 -22.86
C ASP A 104 7.97 -6.32 -22.39
N ARG A 105 8.68 -7.10 -23.23
CA ARG A 105 10.07 -7.50 -22.98
C ARG A 105 11.04 -6.32 -23.00
N GLN A 106 10.87 -5.36 -23.91
CA GLN A 106 11.74 -4.19 -24.00
C GLN A 106 11.59 -3.30 -22.75
N ILE A 107 10.35 -2.99 -22.37
CA ILE A 107 10.02 -2.24 -21.15
C ILE A 107 10.58 -2.97 -19.93
N GLY A 108 10.31 -4.28 -19.81
CA GLY A 108 10.81 -5.10 -18.71
C GLY A 108 12.33 -5.11 -18.61
N LYS A 109 13.06 -5.19 -19.73
CA LYS A 109 14.53 -5.13 -19.77
C LYS A 109 15.09 -3.78 -19.34
N SER A 110 14.41 -2.68 -19.69
CA SER A 110 14.82 -1.34 -19.25
C SER A 110 14.65 -1.23 -17.74
N ILE A 111 13.48 -1.58 -17.22
CA ILE A 111 13.15 -1.50 -15.79
C ILE A 111 14.04 -2.46 -14.96
N SER A 112 14.33 -3.66 -15.44
CA SER A 112 15.17 -4.62 -14.71
C SER A 112 16.60 -4.10 -14.46
N LYS A 113 17.10 -3.22 -15.34
CA LYS A 113 18.43 -2.59 -15.25
C LYS A 113 18.44 -1.29 -14.44
N LEU A 114 17.30 -0.88 -13.88
CA LEU A 114 17.21 0.33 -13.07
C LEU A 114 18.05 0.18 -11.80
N MET A 115 18.87 1.20 -11.56
CA MET A 115 19.73 1.33 -10.38
C MET A 115 19.47 2.70 -9.74
N PRO A 116 19.69 2.86 -8.42
CA PRO A 116 19.47 4.13 -7.71
C PRO A 116 20.60 5.15 -7.95
N THR A 117 20.89 5.42 -9.21
CA THR A 117 21.87 6.40 -9.67
C THR A 117 21.25 7.33 -10.71
N THR A 118 21.74 8.57 -10.77
CA THR A 118 21.21 9.59 -11.70
C THR A 118 21.32 9.15 -13.16
N ASP A 119 22.47 8.59 -13.54
CA ASP A 119 22.71 8.13 -14.91
C ASP A 119 21.79 6.96 -15.30
N SER A 120 21.57 6.01 -14.38
CA SER A 120 20.63 4.91 -14.62
C SER A 120 19.21 5.43 -14.77
N VAL A 121 18.74 6.28 -13.85
CA VAL A 121 17.39 6.87 -13.91
C VAL A 121 17.18 7.65 -15.21
N LYS A 122 18.11 8.52 -15.60
CA LYS A 122 18.00 9.31 -16.85
C LYS A 122 17.97 8.41 -18.09
N ALA A 123 18.85 7.42 -18.14
CA ALA A 123 18.92 6.49 -19.27
C ALA A 123 17.64 5.65 -19.39
N ARG A 124 17.16 5.07 -18.29
CA ARG A 124 15.94 4.25 -18.27
C ARG A 124 14.69 5.08 -18.57
N ALA A 125 14.56 6.28 -18.00
CA ALA A 125 13.47 7.18 -18.33
C ALA A 125 13.45 7.51 -19.83
N SER A 126 14.60 7.83 -20.42
CA SER A 126 14.70 8.15 -21.86
C SER A 126 14.33 6.95 -22.75
N GLU A 127 14.76 5.74 -22.40
CA GLU A 127 14.38 4.52 -23.11
C GLU A 127 12.88 4.23 -23.04
N LEU A 128 12.29 4.43 -21.86
CA LEU A 128 10.86 4.19 -21.62
C LEU A 128 9.99 5.25 -22.30
N ILE A 129 10.39 6.53 -22.27
CA ILE A 129 9.72 7.59 -23.01
C ILE A 129 9.67 7.24 -24.50
N LYS A 130 10.81 6.85 -25.09
CA LYS A 130 10.86 6.43 -26.50
C LYS A 130 9.98 5.20 -26.77
N ALA A 131 9.95 4.24 -25.85
CA ALA A 131 9.10 3.05 -26.01
C ALA A 131 7.61 3.38 -25.93
N LEU A 132 7.21 4.35 -25.12
CA LEU A 132 5.81 4.77 -24.98
C LEU A 132 5.36 5.73 -26.07
N ASP A 133 6.30 6.49 -26.65
CA ASP A 133 6.05 7.46 -27.72
C ASP A 133 6.14 6.86 -29.13
N GLY A 134 6.60 5.60 -29.24
CA GLY A 134 6.73 4.91 -30.51
C GLY A 134 5.40 4.72 -31.24
N GLN A 135 5.43 4.78 -32.58
CA GLN A 135 4.26 4.54 -33.43
C GLN A 135 3.86 3.06 -33.49
N ASP A 136 4.77 2.18 -33.10
CA ASP A 136 4.62 0.74 -33.31
C ASP A 136 3.77 0.03 -32.22
N CYS A 137 3.30 0.75 -31.20
CA CYS A 137 2.43 0.23 -30.14
C CYS A 137 1.38 1.28 -29.74
N PRO A 138 0.07 0.94 -29.73
CA PRO A 138 -0.96 1.87 -29.28
C PRO A 138 -0.70 2.39 -27.86
N ARG A 139 -0.83 3.71 -27.67
CA ARG A 139 -0.52 4.40 -26.40
C ARG A 139 -1.15 3.75 -25.15
N PRO A 140 -2.43 3.36 -25.14
CA PRO A 140 -3.06 2.68 -23.99
C PRO A 140 -2.34 1.37 -23.61
N ILE A 141 -1.94 0.58 -24.61
CA ILE A 141 -1.26 -0.70 -24.41
C ILE A 141 0.14 -0.45 -23.83
N ALA A 142 0.91 0.47 -24.44
CA ALA A 142 2.24 0.81 -23.96
C ALA A 142 2.23 1.33 -22.51
N CYS A 143 1.28 2.21 -22.17
CA CYS A 143 1.12 2.75 -20.82
C CYS A 143 0.76 1.66 -19.80
N ARG A 144 -0.16 0.75 -20.15
CA ARG A 144 -0.52 -0.38 -19.29
C ARG A 144 0.67 -1.31 -19.06
N LEU A 145 1.40 -1.69 -20.09
CA LEU A 145 2.58 -2.56 -19.97
C LEU A 145 3.67 -1.89 -19.12
N PHE A 146 3.88 -0.59 -19.30
CA PHE A 146 4.79 0.18 -18.44
C PHE A 146 4.36 0.18 -16.98
N ALA A 147 3.09 0.45 -16.68
CA ALA A 147 2.58 0.43 -15.32
C ALA A 147 2.75 -0.95 -14.68
N ASP A 148 2.30 -2.02 -15.36
CA ASP A 148 2.45 -3.40 -14.89
C ASP A 148 3.90 -3.75 -14.55
N LYS A 149 4.84 -3.44 -15.45
CA LYS A 149 6.27 -3.74 -15.24
C LYS A 149 6.90 -2.89 -14.15
N MET A 150 6.57 -1.61 -14.04
CA MET A 150 7.09 -0.74 -12.99
C MET A 150 6.66 -1.22 -11.60
N ILE A 151 5.39 -1.61 -11.45
CA ILE A 151 4.85 -2.07 -10.17
C ILE A 151 5.27 -3.51 -9.85
N SER A 152 5.43 -4.36 -10.86
CA SER A 152 5.97 -5.73 -10.72
C SER A 152 7.41 -5.79 -10.18
N ILE A 153 8.10 -4.66 -10.05
CA ILE A 153 9.40 -4.59 -9.38
C ILE A 153 9.33 -5.08 -7.93
N VAL A 154 8.17 -4.90 -7.27
CA VAL A 154 7.94 -5.40 -5.89
C VAL A 154 7.97 -6.93 -5.82
N LYS A 155 7.52 -7.60 -6.88
CA LYS A 155 7.51 -9.08 -6.95
C LYS A 155 8.85 -9.64 -7.43
N SER A 156 9.51 -8.94 -8.36
CA SER A 156 10.75 -9.41 -8.98
C SER A 156 12.02 -9.09 -8.19
N ARG A 157 11.94 -8.19 -7.21
CA ARG A 157 13.03 -7.87 -6.28
C ARG A 157 12.62 -8.28 -4.87
N ASN A 158 13.60 -8.52 -3.99
CA ASN A 158 13.30 -8.82 -2.59
C ASN A 158 12.86 -7.54 -1.85
N PRO A 159 11.59 -7.38 -1.46
CA PRO A 159 11.11 -6.17 -0.78
C PRO A 159 11.66 -5.99 0.64
N THR A 160 12.19 -7.05 1.24
CA THR A 160 12.82 -7.01 2.58
C THR A 160 14.28 -6.58 2.53
N ASP A 161 14.86 -6.49 1.33
CA ASP A 161 16.24 -6.03 1.15
C ASP A 161 16.35 -4.54 1.51
N LYS A 162 17.41 -4.17 2.26
CA LYS A 162 17.68 -2.79 2.68
C LYS A 162 17.80 -1.81 1.51
N THR A 163 18.19 -2.28 0.33
CA THR A 163 18.33 -1.47 -0.89
C THR A 163 17.00 -1.19 -1.58
N PHE A 164 15.91 -1.87 -1.22
CA PHE A 164 14.60 -1.67 -1.84
C PHE A 164 14.10 -0.23 -1.70
N GLY A 165 14.38 0.44 -0.57
CA GLY A 165 14.03 1.86 -0.38
C GLY A 165 14.67 2.78 -1.43
N LYS A 166 15.96 2.59 -1.70
CA LYS A 166 16.69 3.34 -2.73
C LYS A 166 16.14 3.06 -4.12
N LEU A 167 15.80 1.79 -4.39
CA LEU A 167 15.20 1.41 -5.66
C LEU A 167 13.80 2.01 -5.84
N ALA A 168 12.98 2.05 -4.79
CA ALA A 168 11.66 2.68 -4.82
C ALA A 168 11.75 4.16 -5.20
N PHE A 169 12.74 4.89 -4.67
CA PHE A 169 13.02 6.27 -5.12
C PHE A 169 13.43 6.35 -6.57
N ALA A 170 14.35 5.49 -7.02
CA ALA A 170 14.74 5.44 -8.43
C ALA A 170 13.52 5.22 -9.35
N CYS A 171 12.60 4.34 -8.95
CA CYS A 171 11.33 4.14 -9.63
C CYS A 171 10.47 5.40 -9.61
N GLY A 172 10.35 6.10 -8.48
CA GLY A 172 9.63 7.36 -8.36
C GLY A 172 10.13 8.43 -9.35
N TYR A 173 11.45 8.60 -9.48
CA TYR A 173 12.03 9.50 -10.49
C TYR A 173 11.70 9.07 -11.93
N VAL A 174 11.82 7.78 -12.24
CA VAL A 174 11.47 7.27 -13.59
C VAL A 174 9.98 7.49 -13.88
N MET A 175 9.09 7.18 -12.94
CA MET A 175 7.64 7.41 -13.07
C MET A 175 7.34 8.88 -13.33
N LEU A 176 7.94 9.80 -12.56
CA LEU A 176 7.71 11.24 -12.74
C LEU A 176 8.25 11.75 -14.09
N LEU A 177 9.46 11.36 -14.48
CA LEU A 177 10.05 11.77 -15.77
C LEU A 177 9.24 11.25 -16.96
N VAL A 178 8.83 9.97 -16.92
CA VAL A 178 8.03 9.35 -17.99
C VAL A 178 6.65 10.01 -18.06
N THR A 179 5.95 10.15 -16.93
CA THR A 179 4.59 10.73 -16.91
C THR A 179 4.57 12.22 -17.23
N ASN A 180 5.67 12.95 -17.04
CA ASN A 180 5.77 14.33 -17.52
C ASN A 180 5.77 14.41 -19.06
N GLN A 181 6.41 13.45 -19.74
CA GLN A 181 6.45 13.40 -21.21
C GLN A 181 5.27 12.64 -21.82
N VAL A 182 4.70 11.69 -21.07
CA VAL A 182 3.56 10.86 -21.47
C VAL A 182 2.50 10.93 -20.36
N PRO A 183 1.70 12.02 -20.29
CA PRO A 183 0.74 12.25 -19.20
C PRO A 183 -0.25 11.11 -18.97
N ASP A 184 -0.71 10.46 -20.03
CA ASP A 184 -1.65 9.33 -19.99
C ASP A 184 -1.17 8.18 -19.09
N ALA A 185 0.16 8.01 -18.97
CA ALA A 185 0.74 6.91 -18.19
C ALA A 185 0.48 7.02 -16.67
N MET A 186 0.16 8.21 -16.16
CA MET A 186 -0.06 8.40 -14.72
C MET A 186 -1.29 7.63 -14.22
N ASP A 187 -2.42 7.70 -14.93
CA ASP A 187 -3.62 6.99 -14.48
C ASP A 187 -3.48 5.47 -14.63
N TYR A 188 -2.71 4.97 -15.60
CA TYR A 188 -2.36 3.54 -15.68
C TYR A 188 -1.47 3.09 -14.50
N LEU A 189 -0.48 3.90 -14.10
CA LEU A 189 0.34 3.62 -12.91
C LEU A 189 -0.53 3.54 -11.65
N LEU A 190 -1.41 4.53 -11.45
CA LEU A 190 -2.31 4.59 -10.31
C LEU A 190 -3.33 3.45 -10.34
N ALA A 191 -3.85 3.07 -11.51
CA ALA A 191 -4.71 1.90 -11.65
C ALA A 191 -4.00 0.61 -11.22
N GLU A 192 -2.74 0.42 -11.63
CA GLU A 192 -1.97 -0.77 -11.25
C GLU A 192 -1.63 -0.78 -9.76
N PHE A 193 -1.23 0.36 -9.17
CA PHE A 193 -1.08 0.50 -7.71
C PHE A 193 -2.36 0.09 -6.96
N ASN A 194 -3.50 0.65 -7.38
CA ASN A 194 -4.80 0.39 -6.75
C ASN A 194 -5.19 -1.09 -6.85
N LYS A 195 -4.89 -1.72 -7.99
CA LYS A 195 -5.15 -3.14 -8.25
C LYS A 195 -4.31 -4.06 -7.38
N VAL A 196 -3.01 -3.78 -7.21
CA VAL A 196 -2.12 -4.65 -6.42
C VAL A 196 -2.16 -4.37 -4.92
N CYS A 197 -2.58 -3.17 -4.51
CA CYS A 197 -2.62 -2.77 -3.11
C CYS A 197 -3.74 -1.74 -2.86
N MET A 198 -4.85 -2.19 -2.25
CA MET A 198 -5.99 -1.34 -1.95
C MET A 198 -5.67 -0.13 -1.05
N TYR A 199 -4.59 -0.20 -0.27
CA TYR A 199 -4.21 0.89 0.63
C TYR A 199 -3.62 2.09 -0.12
N THR A 200 -3.26 1.95 -1.39
CA THR A 200 -2.92 3.09 -2.25
C THR A 200 -4.17 3.92 -2.62
N VAL A 201 -5.38 3.38 -2.39
CA VAL A 201 -6.69 4.03 -2.62
C VAL A 201 -7.18 4.90 -1.44
N PRO A 202 -6.55 4.92 -0.27
CA PRO A 202 -7.10 4.52 1.05
C PRO A 202 -8.45 3.81 1.03
N LYS A 203 -8.42 2.48 1.00
CA LYS A 203 -9.60 1.64 1.18
C LYS A 203 -9.28 0.45 2.08
N HIS A 204 -10.27 -0.02 2.83
CA HIS A 204 -10.25 -1.31 3.51
C HIS A 204 -11.56 -2.08 3.30
N LEU A 205 -11.45 -3.40 3.12
CA LEU A 205 -12.58 -4.32 2.99
C LEU A 205 -12.59 -5.26 4.18
N HIS A 206 -13.74 -5.37 4.85
CA HIS A 206 -13.91 -6.16 6.05
C HIS A 206 -15.02 -7.20 5.86
N ALA A 207 -14.70 -8.48 5.99
CA ALA A 207 -15.69 -9.55 6.01
C ALA A 207 -16.45 -9.55 7.34
N LEU A 208 -17.78 -9.45 7.28
CA LEU A 208 -18.67 -9.35 8.45
C LEU A 208 -18.96 -10.71 9.11
N ASN A 209 -18.65 -11.82 8.44
CA ASN A 209 -18.88 -13.16 8.96
C ASN A 209 -17.90 -14.17 8.33
N ALA A 210 -17.86 -15.38 8.90
CA ALA A 210 -16.95 -16.45 8.47
C ALA A 210 -17.22 -16.90 7.02
N GLN A 211 -18.48 -16.85 6.57
CA GLN A 211 -18.84 -17.24 5.20
C GLN A 211 -18.26 -16.26 4.15
N ALA A 212 -18.29 -14.97 4.46
CA ALA A 212 -17.68 -13.93 3.63
C ALA A 212 -16.15 -13.95 3.71
N ARG A 213 -15.56 -14.43 4.81
CA ARG A 213 -14.10 -14.50 5.02
C ARG A 213 -13.49 -15.78 4.41
N ASN A 214 -13.68 -15.96 3.11
CA ASN A 214 -13.20 -17.11 2.35
C ASN A 214 -11.99 -16.74 1.44
N THR A 215 -11.53 -17.69 0.62
CA THR A 215 -10.40 -17.50 -0.31
C THR A 215 -10.62 -16.33 -1.28
N ASP A 216 -11.84 -16.15 -1.79
CA ASP A 216 -12.14 -15.04 -2.71
C ASP A 216 -12.04 -13.69 -2.01
N TYR A 217 -12.45 -13.60 -0.74
CA TYR A 217 -12.20 -12.42 0.07
C TYR A 217 -10.70 -12.14 0.24
N PHE A 218 -9.90 -13.15 0.54
CA PHE A 218 -8.45 -12.96 0.66
C PHE A 218 -7.83 -12.47 -0.64
N ARG A 219 -8.23 -13.05 -1.79
CA ARG A 219 -7.81 -12.58 -3.12
C ARG A 219 -8.23 -11.13 -3.37
N LEU A 220 -9.48 -10.80 -3.04
CA LEU A 220 -10.04 -9.45 -3.17
C LEU A 220 -9.24 -8.43 -2.34
N ILE A 221 -8.75 -8.81 -1.16
CA ILE A 221 -7.95 -7.92 -0.33
C ILE A 221 -6.45 -7.89 -0.68
N GLY A 222 -6.05 -8.57 -1.76
CA GLY A 222 -4.68 -8.54 -2.27
C GLY A 222 -3.78 -9.64 -1.74
N TYR A 223 -4.32 -10.68 -1.09
CA TYR A 223 -3.53 -11.88 -0.86
C TYR A 223 -3.27 -12.58 -2.20
N GLN A 224 -2.04 -13.04 -2.36
CA GLN A 224 -1.60 -13.80 -3.53
C GLN A 224 -1.70 -15.30 -3.22
N GLU A 225 -1.90 -16.08 -4.27
CA GLU A 225 -1.79 -17.53 -4.23
C GLU A 225 -0.44 -17.93 -4.85
N GLU A 226 0.29 -18.79 -4.15
CA GLU A 226 1.51 -19.42 -4.62
C GLU A 226 1.32 -20.94 -4.57
N ASP A 227 1.51 -21.60 -5.71
CA ASP A 227 1.34 -23.06 -5.85
C ASP A 227 -0.03 -23.57 -5.37
N GLY A 228 -1.09 -22.82 -5.66
CA GLY A 228 -2.47 -23.15 -5.26
C GLY A 228 -2.76 -22.96 -3.77
N LYS A 229 -1.85 -22.35 -3.01
CA LYS A 229 -2.04 -22.03 -1.59
C LYS A 229 -2.00 -20.52 -1.37
N LEU A 230 -2.86 -20.05 -0.47
CA LEU A 230 -2.85 -18.67 -0.05
C LEU A 230 -1.53 -18.33 0.66
N GLN A 231 -0.92 -17.20 0.31
CA GLN A 231 0.28 -16.71 0.99
C GLN A 231 0.02 -16.48 2.49
N SER A 232 1.09 -16.47 3.29
CA SER A 232 0.98 -16.14 4.72
C SER A 232 0.66 -14.66 4.94
N THR A 233 0.11 -14.34 6.11
CA THR A 233 -0.20 -12.96 6.50
C THR A 233 1.06 -12.10 6.60
N GLU A 234 2.19 -12.67 7.05
CA GLU A 234 3.47 -11.96 7.12
C GLU A 234 3.93 -11.55 5.72
N LYS A 235 3.85 -12.46 4.74
CA LYS A 235 4.20 -12.17 3.35
C LYS A 235 3.26 -11.14 2.72
N TYR A 236 1.96 -11.23 3.02
CA TYR A 236 0.99 -10.21 2.64
C TYR A 236 1.37 -8.82 3.18
N LEU A 237 1.70 -8.70 4.47
CA LEU A 237 2.08 -7.44 5.09
C LEU A 237 3.39 -6.89 4.50
N VAL A 238 4.37 -7.74 4.22
CA VAL A 238 5.60 -7.35 3.51
C VAL A 238 5.27 -6.74 2.14
N ASN A 239 4.36 -7.36 1.39
CA ASN A 239 3.91 -6.83 0.09
C ASN A 239 3.18 -5.49 0.24
N VAL A 240 2.28 -5.35 1.21
CA VAL A 240 1.59 -4.08 1.50
C VAL A 240 2.61 -2.99 1.78
N VAL A 241 3.59 -3.24 2.66
CA VAL A 241 4.64 -2.27 3.00
C VAL A 241 5.44 -1.89 1.74
N ALA A 242 5.80 -2.85 0.90
CA ALA A 242 6.59 -2.60 -0.29
C ALA A 242 5.85 -1.76 -1.35
N TYR A 243 4.59 -2.09 -1.64
CA TYR A 243 3.78 -1.31 -2.58
C TYR A 243 3.52 0.10 -2.07
N VAL A 244 3.22 0.26 -0.78
CA VAL A 244 2.99 1.59 -0.20
C VAL A 244 4.27 2.42 -0.16
N LYS A 245 5.44 1.81 0.10
CA LYS A 245 6.74 2.50 -0.05
C LYS A 245 6.98 2.98 -1.48
N LEU A 246 6.70 2.14 -2.47
CA LEU A 246 6.85 2.50 -3.89
C LEU A 246 5.89 3.63 -4.28
N TYR A 247 4.64 3.57 -3.84
CA TYR A 247 3.64 4.63 -4.04
C TYR A 247 4.07 5.94 -3.37
N ALA A 248 4.49 5.89 -2.10
CA ALA A 248 4.96 7.05 -1.36
C ALA A 248 6.23 7.68 -1.97
N ALA A 249 7.12 6.85 -2.51
CA ALA A 249 8.31 7.31 -3.21
C ALA A 249 7.93 8.09 -4.48
N MET A 250 6.98 7.58 -5.28
CA MET A 250 6.43 8.34 -6.41
C MET A 250 5.85 9.67 -5.94
N VAL A 251 4.91 9.64 -4.99
CA VAL A 251 4.19 10.84 -4.47
C VAL A 251 5.11 11.95 -3.97
N GLN A 252 6.21 11.60 -3.28
CA GLN A 252 7.10 12.59 -2.68
C GLN A 252 8.22 13.06 -3.62
N THR A 253 8.43 12.38 -4.75
CA THR A 253 9.51 12.73 -5.68
C THR A 253 9.26 14.10 -6.28
N GLU A 254 10.17 15.04 -6.09
CA GLU A 254 10.13 16.37 -6.70
C GLU A 254 11.38 16.58 -7.58
N ILE A 255 11.18 16.95 -8.84
CA ILE A 255 12.25 17.31 -9.78
C ILE A 255 12.07 18.77 -10.14
N LYS A 256 13.11 19.59 -9.95
CA LYS A 256 13.05 21.03 -10.24
C LYS A 256 12.64 21.27 -11.70
N GLY A 257 11.57 22.06 -11.89
CA GLY A 257 11.04 22.40 -13.20
C GLY A 257 10.12 21.36 -13.84
N VAL A 258 9.83 20.25 -13.15
CA VAL A 258 8.93 19.19 -13.64
C VAL A 258 7.62 19.26 -12.86
N ARG A 259 6.49 19.28 -13.56
CA ARG A 259 5.17 19.26 -12.91
C ARG A 259 4.88 17.85 -12.44
N HIS A 260 4.48 17.70 -11.18
CA HIS A 260 4.06 16.41 -10.64
C HIS A 260 2.52 16.35 -10.49
N PRO A 261 1.81 15.60 -11.36
CA PRO A 261 0.34 15.53 -11.31
C PRO A 261 -0.21 14.76 -10.11
N HIS A 262 0.61 13.92 -9.46
CA HIS A 262 0.25 13.11 -8.30
C HIS A 262 1.25 13.28 -7.14
N GLY A 263 1.66 14.52 -6.88
CA GLY A 263 2.69 14.85 -5.88
C GLY A 263 2.18 14.95 -4.44
N LEU A 264 2.92 15.67 -3.58
CA LEU A 264 2.63 15.81 -2.15
C LEU A 264 1.22 16.35 -1.78
N ALA A 265 0.52 17.02 -2.70
CA ALA A 265 -0.87 17.41 -2.49
C ALA A 265 -1.81 16.20 -2.46
N GLU A 266 -1.61 15.25 -3.38
CA GLU A 266 -2.34 13.98 -3.39
C GLU A 266 -1.89 13.08 -2.24
N GLY A 267 -0.61 13.14 -1.85
CA GLY A 267 -0.12 12.47 -0.63
C GLY A 267 -0.78 12.97 0.66
N TRP A 268 -1.02 14.28 0.75
CA TRP A 268 -1.76 14.87 1.87
C TRP A 268 -3.23 14.42 1.88
N LYS A 269 -3.91 14.47 0.73
CA LYS A 269 -5.29 13.97 0.60
C LYS A 269 -5.38 12.49 0.97
N TRP A 270 -4.44 11.68 0.51
CA TRP A 270 -4.33 10.25 0.85
C TRP A 270 -4.26 10.07 2.38
N LEU A 271 -3.38 10.80 3.08
CA LEU A 271 -3.27 10.70 4.55
C LEU A 271 -4.56 11.09 5.27
N ALA A 272 -5.19 12.20 4.84
CA ALA A 272 -6.43 12.66 5.44
C ALA A 272 -7.56 11.64 5.26
N MET A 273 -7.77 11.15 4.03
CA MET A 273 -8.78 10.11 3.76
C MET A 273 -8.46 8.82 4.52
N PHE A 274 -7.19 8.40 4.56
CA PHE A 274 -6.73 7.21 5.28
C PHE A 274 -7.11 7.27 6.76
N LEU A 275 -6.74 8.34 7.46
CA LEU A 275 -6.97 8.47 8.90
C LEU A 275 -8.44 8.72 9.26
N ASN A 276 -9.21 9.34 8.35
CA ASN A 276 -10.63 9.62 8.58
C ASN A 276 -11.52 8.38 8.36
N THR A 277 -11.14 7.46 7.49
CA THR A 277 -12.05 6.40 7.02
C THR A 277 -11.60 4.98 7.35
N LEU A 278 -10.29 4.71 7.43
CA LEU A 278 -9.80 3.35 7.61
C LEU A 278 -9.73 2.97 9.09
N PRO A 279 -10.12 1.73 9.45
CA PRO A 279 -10.03 1.27 10.82
C PRO A 279 -8.57 1.09 11.26
N ALA A 280 -8.31 1.24 12.56
CA ALA A 280 -6.99 1.01 13.16
C ALA A 280 -6.77 -0.50 13.38
N ILE A 281 -6.19 -1.17 12.39
CA ILE A 281 -5.86 -2.60 12.38
C ILE A 281 -4.41 -2.82 11.95
N PRO A 282 -3.80 -4.01 12.13
CA PRO A 282 -2.40 -4.23 11.76
C PRO A 282 -2.06 -3.84 10.32
N ALA A 283 -2.87 -4.26 9.34
CA ALA A 283 -2.59 -3.97 7.93
C ALA A 283 -2.58 -2.46 7.61
N THR A 284 -3.51 -1.68 8.19
CA THR A 284 -3.55 -0.23 7.99
C THR A 284 -2.41 0.46 8.74
N ALA A 285 -2.01 -0.04 9.91
CA ALA A 285 -0.86 0.48 10.64
C ALA A 285 0.46 0.27 9.87
N PHE A 286 0.68 -0.91 9.28
CA PHE A 286 1.84 -1.18 8.43
C PHE A 286 1.85 -0.30 7.18
N ALA A 287 0.70 -0.13 6.50
CA ALA A 287 0.59 0.77 5.36
C ALA A 287 0.88 2.23 5.73
N LEU A 288 0.27 2.73 6.81
CA LEU A 288 0.48 4.09 7.30
C LEU A 288 1.94 4.35 7.66
N HIS A 289 2.57 3.45 8.42
CA HIS A 289 3.98 3.54 8.76
C HIS A 289 4.87 3.53 7.51
N ALA A 290 4.59 2.64 6.55
CA ALA A 290 5.34 2.58 5.30
C ALA A 290 5.29 3.89 4.51
N PHE A 291 4.12 4.51 4.43
CA PHE A 291 3.93 5.80 3.76
C PHE A 291 4.69 6.92 4.49
N LEU A 292 4.51 7.02 5.80
CA LEU A 292 5.17 8.04 6.64
C LEU A 292 6.69 7.93 6.60
N LYS A 293 7.23 6.71 6.61
CA LYS A 293 8.69 6.48 6.52
C LYS A 293 9.30 7.01 5.22
N VAL A 294 8.53 7.05 4.13
CA VAL A 294 9.04 7.46 2.81
C VAL A 294 8.67 8.91 2.48
N ALA A 295 7.45 9.35 2.77
CA ALA A 295 6.95 10.66 2.39
C ALA A 295 6.84 11.66 3.56
N GLY A 296 6.94 11.19 4.81
CA GLY A 296 6.68 12.02 5.98
C GLY A 296 7.63 13.22 6.13
N PHE A 297 8.91 13.05 5.79
CA PHE A 297 9.87 14.16 5.74
C PHE A 297 9.43 15.27 4.77
N ALA A 298 9.10 14.89 3.54
CA ALA A 298 8.70 15.83 2.51
C ALA A 298 7.36 16.52 2.87
N LEU A 299 6.43 15.78 3.47
CA LEU A 299 5.15 16.33 3.97
C LEU A 299 5.35 17.28 5.14
N HIS A 300 6.20 16.94 6.10
CA HIS A 300 6.55 17.84 7.21
C HIS A 300 7.21 19.12 6.67
N LYS A 301 8.19 18.99 5.76
CA LYS A 301 8.85 20.12 5.13
C LYS A 301 7.88 21.06 4.40
N LYS A 302 6.86 20.51 3.74
CA LYS A 302 5.88 21.28 2.96
C LYS A 302 4.76 21.90 3.80
N TYR A 303 4.23 21.16 4.77
CA TYR A 303 3.01 21.56 5.50
C TYR A 303 3.25 21.92 6.97
N GLY A 304 4.47 21.73 7.48
CA GLY A 304 4.92 22.16 8.81
C GLY A 304 3.96 21.80 9.93
N SER A 305 3.42 22.82 10.60
CA SER A 305 2.50 22.66 11.74
C SER A 305 1.22 21.92 11.40
N GLN A 306 0.74 21.94 10.15
CA GLN A 306 -0.43 21.15 9.77
C GLN A 306 -0.10 19.66 9.77
N PHE A 307 1.09 19.27 9.29
CA PHE A 307 1.52 17.87 9.36
C PHE A 307 1.67 17.41 10.81
N MET A 308 2.09 18.28 11.72
CA MET A 308 2.13 17.96 13.16
C MET A 308 0.74 17.60 13.72
N LYS A 309 -0.34 18.22 13.24
CA LYS A 309 -1.71 17.83 13.63
C LYS A 309 -2.07 16.43 13.14
N ILE A 310 -1.61 16.03 11.95
CA ILE A 310 -1.78 14.66 11.46
C ILE A 310 -1.07 13.67 12.37
N LEU A 311 0.16 13.97 12.79
CA LEU A 311 0.91 13.14 13.74
C LEU A 311 0.22 13.06 15.11
N ASP A 312 -0.38 14.16 15.57
CA ASP A 312 -1.17 14.20 16.81
C ASP A 312 -2.41 13.29 16.72
N VAL A 313 -3.11 13.30 15.57
CA VAL A 313 -4.24 12.37 15.32
C VAL A 313 -3.77 10.91 15.37
N ILE A 314 -2.62 10.60 14.79
CA ILE A 314 -2.06 9.24 14.84
C ILE A 314 -1.77 8.84 16.29
N SER A 315 -1.13 9.74 17.05
CA SER A 315 -0.75 9.51 18.44
C SER A 315 -1.95 9.34 19.38
N ARG A 316 -2.95 10.22 19.25
CA ARG A 316 -4.08 10.30 20.20
C ARG A 316 -5.28 9.46 19.84
N HIS A 317 -5.46 9.13 18.56
CA HIS A 317 -6.63 8.39 18.09
C HIS A 317 -6.25 7.04 17.46
N PHE A 318 -5.36 7.05 16.46
CA PHE A 318 -5.08 5.82 15.70
C PHE A 318 -4.35 4.75 16.53
N ILE A 319 -3.25 5.11 17.21
CA ILE A 319 -2.47 4.16 18.03
C ILE A 319 -3.29 3.63 19.22
N PRO A 320 -4.04 4.45 19.98
CA PRO A 320 -4.92 3.95 21.04
C PRO A 320 -6.01 3.01 20.51
N ALA A 321 -6.66 3.36 19.39
CA ALA A 321 -7.65 2.48 18.76
C ALA A 321 -7.03 1.15 18.30
N LEU A 322 -5.80 1.18 17.79
CA LEU A 322 -5.05 -0.02 17.44
C LEU A 322 -4.76 -0.88 18.67
N LYS A 323 -4.31 -0.29 19.80
CA LYS A 323 -4.07 -1.01 21.06
C LYS A 323 -5.33 -1.65 21.65
N ALA A 324 -6.48 -0.99 21.49
CA ALA A 324 -7.77 -1.48 21.99
C ALA A 324 -8.21 -2.81 21.35
N GLN A 325 -7.65 -3.19 20.19
CA GLN A 325 -7.88 -4.49 19.55
C GLN A 325 -7.26 -5.67 20.34
N GLY A 326 -6.46 -5.41 21.38
CA GLY A 326 -5.96 -6.42 22.31
C GLY A 326 -4.87 -7.34 21.75
N SER A 327 -4.82 -8.58 22.22
CA SER A 327 -3.77 -9.58 21.89
C SER A 327 -3.72 -9.99 20.42
N LYS A 328 -4.71 -9.60 19.61
CA LYS A 328 -4.77 -9.84 18.16
C LYS A 328 -3.85 -8.90 17.37
N VAL A 329 -3.29 -7.87 18.01
CA VAL A 329 -2.48 -6.86 17.34
C VAL A 329 -1.03 -7.31 17.31
N HIS A 330 -0.46 -7.28 16.11
CA HIS A 330 0.97 -7.47 15.93
C HIS A 330 1.73 -6.36 16.69
N PRO A 331 2.54 -6.66 17.72
CA PRO A 331 3.20 -5.63 18.53
C PRO A 331 4.05 -4.67 17.69
N GLU A 332 4.67 -5.19 16.63
CA GLU A 332 5.43 -4.41 15.66
C GLU A 332 4.61 -3.30 15.00
N ALA A 333 3.31 -3.51 14.74
CA ALA A 333 2.45 -2.50 14.11
C ALA A 333 2.30 -1.26 15.00
N ILE A 334 2.20 -1.46 16.31
CA ILE A 334 2.15 -0.39 17.31
C ILE A 334 3.54 0.24 17.46
N ASN A 335 4.57 -0.58 17.68
CA ASN A 335 5.93 -0.12 17.97
C ASN A 335 6.50 0.71 16.82
N ASN A 336 6.28 0.30 15.56
CA ASN A 336 6.74 1.03 14.40
C ASN A 336 6.19 2.47 14.34
N LEU A 337 4.89 2.66 14.59
CA LEU A 337 4.28 3.98 14.62
C LEU A 337 4.72 4.79 15.84
N GLN A 338 4.83 4.17 17.01
CA GLN A 338 5.30 4.87 18.21
C GLN A 338 6.76 5.33 18.08
N ASN A 339 7.65 4.46 17.60
CA ASN A 339 9.05 4.80 17.39
C ASN A 339 9.19 5.91 16.33
N TYR A 340 8.43 5.83 15.23
CA TYR A 340 8.40 6.89 14.23
C TYR A 340 8.08 8.28 14.83
N LEU A 341 7.13 8.34 15.75
CA LEU A 341 6.71 9.58 16.42
C LEU A 341 7.72 10.03 17.50
N ASN A 342 8.15 9.11 18.35
CA ASN A 342 9.04 9.37 19.48
C ASN A 342 10.43 9.82 19.02
N ASP A 343 10.98 9.10 18.04
CA ASP A 343 12.31 9.37 17.48
C ASP A 343 12.27 10.50 16.44
N LYS A 344 11.07 11.03 16.16
CA LYS A 344 10.81 12.11 15.19
C LYS A 344 11.40 11.84 13.81
N ILE A 345 11.23 10.60 13.34
CA ILE A 345 11.78 10.13 12.04
C ILE A 345 11.28 10.99 10.86
N TYR A 346 10.14 11.68 11.00
CA TYR A 346 9.66 12.68 10.02
C TYR A 346 10.57 13.91 9.85
N LEU A 347 11.60 14.09 10.68
CA LEU A 347 12.63 15.12 10.52
C LEU A 347 13.86 14.63 9.75
N GLU A 348 13.98 13.31 9.56
CA GLU A 348 15.11 12.69 8.89
C GLU A 348 14.85 12.53 7.39
N GLU A 349 15.84 12.86 6.55
CA GLU A 349 15.73 12.62 5.12
C GLU A 349 15.69 11.10 4.84
N PRO A 350 14.67 10.59 4.12
CA PRO A 350 14.56 9.17 3.86
C PRO A 350 15.70 8.67 2.98
N GLU A 351 16.30 7.54 3.37
CA GLU A 351 17.44 6.97 2.67
C GLU A 351 17.12 6.69 1.19
N GLY A 352 17.92 7.27 0.29
CA GLY A 352 17.75 7.12 -1.15
C GLY A 352 16.86 8.17 -1.83
N GLN A 353 16.30 9.13 -1.09
CA GLN A 353 15.51 10.24 -1.67
C GLN A 353 16.26 10.99 -2.77
N TYR A 354 17.57 11.19 -2.57
CA TYR A 354 18.46 11.74 -3.58
C TYR A 354 19.29 10.61 -4.18
N LEU A 355 19.40 10.61 -5.50
CA LEU A 355 20.19 9.62 -6.22
C LEU A 355 21.68 9.80 -5.87
N ALA A 356 22.46 8.72 -5.88
CA ALA A 356 23.82 8.71 -5.31
C ALA A 356 24.75 9.85 -5.77
N GLN A 357 24.67 10.27 -7.04
CA GLN A 357 25.46 11.39 -7.58
C GLN A 357 25.03 12.75 -7.02
N GLN A 358 23.73 12.95 -6.77
CA GLN A 358 23.22 14.18 -6.14
C GLN A 358 23.63 14.27 -4.66
N LEU A 359 23.72 13.12 -3.97
CA LEU A 359 24.24 13.06 -2.61
C LEU A 359 25.71 13.47 -2.54
N LEU A 360 26.55 12.96 -3.45
CA LEU A 360 27.96 13.37 -3.53
C LEU A 360 28.09 14.87 -3.76
N SER A 361 27.30 15.47 -4.67
CA SER A 361 27.35 16.92 -4.90
C SER A 361 26.92 17.78 -3.72
N LYS A 362 26.11 17.25 -2.78
CA LYS A 362 25.71 17.94 -1.54
C LYS A 362 26.72 17.79 -0.40
N MET A 363 27.60 16.79 -0.44
CA MET A 363 28.63 16.57 0.60
C MET A 363 29.92 17.37 0.37
N PHE A 364 30.09 17.94 -0.82
CA PHE A 364 31.26 18.76 -1.20
C PHE A 364 30.94 20.26 -1.34
N LEU A 365 29.82 20.71 -0.77
CA LEU A 365 29.40 22.10 -0.58
C LEU A 365 29.06 22.29 0.90
#